data_AF-A0A3D4LQY0-F1
#
_entry.id   AF-A0A3D4LQY0-F1
#
_cell.length_a   1.000
_cell.length_b   1.000
_cell.length_c   1.000
_cell.angle_alpha   90.00
_cell.angle_beta   90.00
_cell.angle_gamma   90.00
#
_symmetry.space_group_name_H-M   'P 1'
#
loop_
_entity.id
_entity.type
_entity.pdbx_description
1 polymer ?
#
loop_
_entity_poly.entity_id
_entity_poly.type
_entity_poly.pdbx_seq_one_letter_code
_entity_poly.pdbx_strand_id
1 'polypeptide(L)'
;MEKKGAVYPKGNAMVFPLELAQVPEEEKMRDLKYLYPLEVSELSEMVMNVCDQMEYEGSPMYDRYPDKVTMGRMAAGICGHYCCQKDRVDRKWLRPMVEIMLCNEMNCRREKRCRHYRSKSC
;
A
#
# COMPACT_ATOMS: atom_id res chain seq x y z
N MET A 1 7.61 33.54 9.58
CA MET A 1 7.65 32.30 8.77
C MET A 1 6.66 31.34 9.38
N GLU A 2 5.42 31.34 8.88
CA GLU A 2 4.39 30.42 9.34
C GLU A 2 4.76 29.00 8.90
N LYS A 3 4.95 28.09 9.87
CA LYS A 3 5.06 26.67 9.58
C LYS A 3 3.67 26.21 9.13
N LYS A 4 3.46 26.02 7.82
CA LYS A 4 2.29 25.30 7.31
C LYS A 4 2.38 23.88 7.87
N GLY A 5 1.67 23.61 8.97
CA GLY A 5 1.51 22.27 9.50
C GLY A 5 0.88 21.40 8.42
N ALA A 6 1.45 20.22 8.16
CA ALA A 6 0.86 19.26 7.25
C ALA A 6 -0.56 18.90 7.75
N VAL A 7 -1.58 19.30 6.99
CA VAL A 7 -2.98 18.97 7.28
C VAL A 7 -3.20 17.55 6.77
N TYR A 8 -3.03 16.57 7.65
CA TYR A 8 -3.41 15.20 7.34
C TYR A 8 -4.95 15.10 7.35
N PRO A 9 -5.59 14.46 6.35
CA PRO A 9 -7.05 14.30 6.30
C PRO A 9 -7.52 13.32 7.37
N LYS A 10 -8.10 13.80 8.47
CA LYS A 10 -8.47 12.99 9.65
C LYS A 10 -9.35 11.79 9.27
N GLY A 11 -8.92 10.57 9.63
CA GLY A 11 -9.71 9.35 9.55
C GLY A 11 -10.85 9.29 10.59
N ASN A 12 -11.82 8.41 10.37
CA ASN A 12 -13.02 8.26 11.22
C ASN A 12 -12.69 7.76 12.63
N ALA A 13 -11.62 6.99 12.82
CA ALA A 13 -11.19 6.45 14.11
C ALA A 13 -10.79 7.49 15.17
N MET A 14 -10.66 8.77 14.81
CA MET A 14 -10.42 9.87 15.76
C MET A 14 -11.71 10.58 16.23
N VAL A 15 -12.88 10.06 15.85
CA VAL A 15 -14.20 10.54 16.30
C VAL A 15 -14.62 9.78 17.56
N PHE A 16 -14.69 10.49 18.69
CA PHE A 16 -15.17 9.97 19.98
C PHE A 16 -16.70 9.76 19.94
N PRO A 17 -17.30 8.71 20.57
CA PRO A 17 -16.75 7.75 21.53
C PRO A 17 -16.33 6.40 20.92
N LEU A 18 -15.16 5.91 21.35
CA LEU A 18 -14.46 4.72 20.86
C LEU A 18 -15.16 3.37 21.14
N GLU A 19 -16.23 3.37 21.95
CA GLU A 19 -16.84 2.15 22.50
C GLU A 19 -18.02 1.60 21.69
N LEU A 20 -18.50 2.29 20.65
CA LEU A 20 -19.78 1.95 19.99
C LEU A 20 -19.70 1.60 18.50
N ALA A 21 -18.57 1.81 17.82
CA ALA A 21 -18.46 1.52 16.40
C ALA A 21 -17.64 0.26 16.13
N GLN A 22 -18.31 -0.84 15.77
CA GLN A 22 -17.65 -1.94 15.06
C GLN A 22 -17.24 -1.42 13.68
N VAL A 23 -16.08 -0.75 13.60
CA VAL A 23 -15.58 -0.25 12.33
C VAL A 23 -15.26 -1.47 11.45
N PRO A 24 -15.86 -1.58 10.24
CA PRO A 24 -15.54 -2.67 9.33
C PRO A 24 -14.04 -2.64 8.99
N GLU A 25 -13.46 -3.81 8.77
CA GLU A 25 -12.01 -3.98 8.63
C GLU A 25 -11.40 -3.14 7.49
N GLU A 26 -12.19 -2.90 6.44
CA GLU A 26 -11.84 -2.05 5.30
C GLU A 26 -11.80 -0.55 5.65
N GLU A 27 -12.60 -0.10 6.60
CA GLU A 27 -12.56 1.28 7.11
C GLU A 27 -11.42 1.46 8.11
N LYS A 28 -11.12 0.44 8.93
CA LYS A 28 -9.95 0.43 9.81
C LYS A 28 -8.64 0.60 9.04
N MET A 29 -8.48 -0.10 7.92
CA MET A 29 -7.28 0.03 7.07
C MET A 29 -7.13 1.45 6.50
N ARG A 30 -8.25 2.05 6.04
CA ARG A 30 -8.28 3.43 5.54
C ARG A 30 -7.90 4.43 6.64
N ASP A 31 -8.41 4.23 7.85
CA ASP A 31 -8.10 5.07 9.01
C ASP A 31 -6.65 4.97 9.47
N LEU A 32 -6.02 3.79 9.35
CA LEU A 32 -4.60 3.63 9.68
C LEU A 32 -3.67 4.27 8.65
N LYS A 33 -4.06 4.27 7.37
CA LYS A 33 -3.28 4.90 6.29
C LYS A 33 -3.19 6.42 6.44
N TYR A 34 -4.17 7.05 7.08
CA TYR A 34 -4.11 8.47 7.44
C TYR A 34 -2.91 8.82 8.35
N LEU A 35 -2.46 7.88 9.19
CA LEU A 35 -1.33 8.09 10.09
C LEU A 35 0.03 8.00 9.39
N TYR A 36 0.06 7.67 8.09
CA TYR A 36 1.31 7.58 7.36
C TYR A 36 1.92 8.96 7.18
N PRO A 37 3.25 9.10 7.40
CA PRO A 37 3.97 10.30 7.00
C PRO A 37 3.73 10.62 5.52
N LEU A 38 3.83 11.90 5.15
CA LEU A 38 3.59 12.34 3.77
C LEU A 38 4.42 11.55 2.74
N GLU A 39 5.70 11.33 3.03
CA GLU A 39 6.62 10.58 2.16
C GLU A 39 6.16 9.14 1.92
N VAL A 40 5.68 8.48 2.99
CA VAL A 40 5.18 7.09 2.91
C VAL A 40 3.80 7.03 2.25
N SER A 41 2.99 8.09 2.39
CA SER A 41 1.70 8.19 1.71
C SER A 41 1.87 8.28 0.19
N GLU A 42 2.77 9.13 -0.29
CA GLU A 42 3.15 9.21 -1.71
C GLU A 42 3.71 7.88 -2.21
N LEU A 43 4.57 7.24 -1.40
CA LEU A 43 5.11 5.92 -1.71
C LEU A 43 4.01 4.88 -1.86
N SER A 44 3.05 4.89 -0.93
CA SER A 44 1.90 4.00 -0.96
C SER A 44 1.06 4.18 -2.22
N GLU A 45 0.89 5.42 -2.68
CA GLU A 45 0.19 5.71 -3.93
C GLU A 45 0.90 5.12 -5.15
N MET A 46 2.22 5.30 -5.26
CA MET A 46 2.99 4.68 -6.35
C MET A 46 2.93 3.14 -6.30
N VAL A 47 3.01 2.54 -5.10
CA VAL A 47 2.86 1.09 -4.94
C VAL A 47 1.49 0.62 -5.43
N MET A 48 0.42 1.31 -5.04
CA MET A 48 -0.95 0.99 -5.50
C MET A 48 -1.06 1.07 -7.02
N ASN A 49 -0.53 2.13 -7.63
CA ASN A 49 -0.57 2.31 -9.10
C ASN A 49 0.17 1.17 -9.83
N VAL A 50 1.31 0.71 -9.31
CA VAL A 50 2.02 -0.44 -9.89
C VAL A 50 1.23 -1.73 -9.70
N CYS A 51 0.58 -1.94 -8.55
CA CYS A 51 -0.29 -3.08 -8.32
C CYS A 51 -1.55 -3.06 -9.21
N ASP A 52 -2.11 -1.90 -9.51
CA ASP A 52 -3.25 -1.73 -10.42
C ASP A 52 -2.90 -2.21 -11.83
N GLN A 53 -1.70 -1.90 -12.31
CA GLN A 53 -1.21 -2.40 -13.59
C GLN A 53 -1.03 -3.92 -13.61
N MET A 54 -0.95 -4.57 -12.44
CA MET A 54 -0.83 -6.03 -12.31
C MET A 54 -2.17 -6.75 -12.14
N GLU A 55 -3.31 -6.06 -12.24
CA GLU A 55 -4.64 -6.69 -12.07
C GLU A 55 -5.14 -7.51 -13.26
N TYR A 56 -4.27 -7.89 -14.19
CA TYR A 56 -4.63 -8.76 -15.32
C TYR A 56 -4.56 -10.26 -14.95
N GLU A 57 -5.12 -11.10 -15.82
CA GLU A 57 -5.09 -12.57 -15.69
C GLU A 57 -3.70 -13.11 -16.06
N GLY A 58 -3.16 -14.01 -15.24
CA GLY A 58 -1.80 -14.54 -15.42
C GLY A 58 -0.68 -13.58 -15.02
N SER A 59 -0.98 -12.52 -14.26
CA SER A 59 0.07 -11.64 -13.73
C SER A 59 0.90 -12.34 -12.64
N PRO A 60 2.17 -11.92 -12.44
CA PRO A 60 3.00 -12.41 -11.32
C PRO A 60 2.37 -12.17 -9.93
N MET A 61 1.40 -11.25 -9.86
CA MET A 61 0.62 -10.99 -8.65
C MET A 61 -0.38 -12.10 -8.30
N TYR A 62 -0.63 -13.06 -9.19
CA TYR A 62 -1.52 -14.19 -8.90
C TYR A 62 -0.85 -15.54 -9.06
N ASP A 63 0.48 -15.56 -9.22
CA ASP A 63 1.25 -16.80 -9.17
C ASP A 63 1.09 -17.51 -7.84
N ARG A 64 1.08 -18.85 -7.90
CA ARG A 64 1.05 -19.71 -6.70
C ARG A 64 2.24 -19.45 -5.77
N TYR A 65 3.39 -19.09 -6.34
CA TYR A 65 4.61 -18.76 -5.63
C TYR A 65 5.28 -17.57 -6.33
N PRO A 66 5.09 -16.32 -5.85
CA PRO A 66 5.74 -15.17 -6.45
C PRO A 66 7.26 -15.24 -6.24
N ASP A 67 8.01 -15.02 -7.31
CA ASP A 67 9.47 -15.04 -7.30
C ASP A 67 10.06 -13.78 -6.62
N LYS A 68 11.06 -13.99 -5.76
CA LYS A 68 11.73 -12.92 -5.01
C LYS A 68 12.46 -11.94 -5.93
N VAL A 69 13.05 -12.41 -7.03
CA VAL A 69 13.79 -11.53 -7.95
C VAL A 69 12.83 -10.59 -8.67
N THR A 70 11.69 -11.11 -9.13
CA THR A 70 10.62 -10.34 -9.77
C THR A 70 10.09 -9.28 -8.83
N MET A 71 9.79 -9.64 -7.59
CA MET A 71 9.36 -8.68 -6.55
C MET A 71 10.43 -7.63 -6.26
N GLY A 72 11.69 -8.04 -6.14
CA GLY A 72 12.81 -7.13 -5.91
C GLY A 72 13.06 -6.17 -7.08
N ARG A 73 12.82 -6.59 -8.32
CA ARG A 73 12.91 -5.73 -9.52
C ARG A 73 11.78 -4.71 -9.55
N MET A 74 10.56 -5.11 -9.22
CA MET A 74 9.43 -4.18 -9.09
C MET A 74 9.69 -3.13 -8.01
N ALA A 75 10.12 -3.55 -6.82
CA ALA A 75 10.46 -2.64 -5.73
C ALA A 75 11.61 -1.69 -6.11
N ALA A 76 12.64 -2.20 -6.80
CA ALA A 76 13.73 -1.36 -7.30
C ALA A 76 13.27 -0.33 -8.34
N GLY A 77 12.32 -0.69 -9.22
CA GLY A 77 11.69 0.23 -10.17
C GLY A 77 10.95 1.37 -9.47
N ILE A 78 10.14 1.05 -8.45
CA ILE A 78 9.42 2.04 -7.64
C ILE A 78 10.42 2.95 -6.90
N CYS A 79 11.44 2.38 -6.27
CA CYS A 79 12.50 3.16 -5.62
C CYS A 79 13.21 4.09 -6.60
N GLY A 80 13.51 3.60 -7.81
CA GLY A 80 14.13 4.39 -8.88
C GLY A 80 13.27 5.58 -9.28
N HIS A 81 11.97 5.34 -9.52
CA HIS A 81 11.02 6.40 -9.86
C HIS A 81 10.90 7.45 -8.73
N TYR A 82 10.84 7.01 -7.47
CA TYR A 82 10.78 7.92 -6.32
C TYR A 82 12.05 8.77 -6.18
N CYS A 83 13.23 8.14 -6.31
CA CYS A 83 14.51 8.85 -6.23
C CYS A 83 14.71 9.84 -7.39
N CYS A 84 14.16 9.57 -8.58
CA CYS A 84 14.17 10.54 -9.68
C CYS A 84 13.32 11.79 -9.38
N GLN A 85 12.31 11.67 -8.53
CA GLN A 85 11.43 12.77 -8.15
C GLN A 85 11.94 13.55 -6.92
N LYS A 86 12.71 12.90 -6.03
CA LYS A 86 13.28 13.49 -4.81
C LYS A 86 14.76 13.11 -4.64
N ASP A 87 15.65 14.11 -4.75
CA ASP A 87 17.12 13.93 -4.75
C ASP A 87 17.74 13.49 -3.42
N ARG A 88 17.04 13.63 -2.28
CA ARG A 88 17.60 13.38 -0.93
C ARG A 88 16.85 12.30 -0.16
N VAL A 89 16.78 11.08 -0.69
CA VAL A 89 16.15 9.95 0.02
C VAL A 89 17.18 8.88 0.36
N ASP A 90 17.21 8.48 1.62
CA ASP A 90 18.06 7.39 2.10
C ASP A 90 17.57 6.04 1.57
N ARG A 91 18.34 5.47 0.62
CA ARG A 91 18.01 4.19 -0.02
C ARG A 91 17.93 3.00 0.95
N LYS A 92 18.54 3.12 2.14
CA LYS A 92 18.63 2.06 3.15
C LYS A 92 17.27 1.67 3.72
N TRP A 93 16.42 2.64 4.05
CA TRP A 93 15.07 2.37 4.57
C TRP A 93 14.03 2.27 3.46
N LEU A 94 14.23 3.02 2.36
CA LEU A 94 13.28 3.08 1.27
C LEU A 94 13.02 1.70 0.67
N ARG A 95 14.08 0.94 0.39
CA ARG A 95 13.94 -0.35 -0.28
C ARG A 95 13.17 -1.39 0.57
N PRO A 96 13.53 -1.66 1.84
CA PRO A 96 12.72 -2.53 2.70
C PRO A 96 11.29 -2.04 2.86
N MET A 97 11.08 -0.72 2.97
CA MET A 97 9.73 -0.15 3.11
C MET A 97 8.88 -0.41 1.87
N VAL A 98 9.40 -0.14 0.67
CA VAL A 98 8.72 -0.44 -0.61
C VAL A 98 8.44 -1.92 -0.74
N GLU A 99 9.43 -2.78 -0.45
CA GLU A 99 9.27 -4.23 -0.54
C GLU A 99 8.12 -4.72 0.37
N ILE A 100 8.06 -4.28 1.63
CA ILE A 100 6.98 -4.63 2.56
C ILE A 100 5.63 -4.12 2.05
N MET A 101 5.55 -2.86 1.62
CA MET A 101 4.30 -2.26 1.14
C MET A 101 3.78 -2.97 -0.13
N LEU A 102 4.68 -3.31 -1.05
CA LEU A 102 4.37 -4.04 -2.27
C LEU A 102 3.84 -5.45 -1.94
N CYS A 103 4.55 -6.20 -1.09
CA CYS A 103 4.10 -7.52 -0.61
C CYS A 103 2.71 -7.45 0.02
N ASN A 104 2.49 -6.48 0.90
CA ASN A 104 1.23 -6.31 1.61
C ASN A 104 0.07 -6.02 0.65
N GLU A 105 0.25 -5.06 -0.27
CA GLU A 105 -0.78 -4.69 -1.24
C GLU A 105 -1.12 -5.86 -2.18
N MET A 106 -0.10 -6.57 -2.67
CA MET A 106 -0.30 -7.77 -3.50
C MET A 106 -1.10 -8.84 -2.74
N ASN A 107 -0.77 -9.09 -1.46
CA ASN A 107 -1.48 -10.06 -0.63
C ASN A 107 -2.94 -9.65 -0.39
N CYS A 108 -3.19 -8.38 -0.08
CA CYS A 108 -4.55 -7.86 0.07
C CYS A 108 -5.39 -8.08 -1.19
N ARG A 109 -4.84 -7.86 -2.39
CA ARG A 109 -5.54 -8.08 -3.66
C ARG A 109 -5.74 -9.56 -3.98
N ARG A 110 -4.74 -10.41 -3.69
CA ARG A 110 -4.87 -11.87 -3.81
C ARG A 110 -6.02 -12.38 -2.93
N GLU A 111 -6.08 -11.97 -1.67
CA GLU A 111 -7.12 -12.40 -0.75
C GLU A 111 -8.52 -11.97 -1.19
N LYS A 112 -8.68 -10.71 -1.63
CA LYS A 112 -9.95 -10.22 -2.18
C LYS A 112 -10.40 -11.05 -3.38
N ARG A 113 -9.49 -11.32 -4.31
CA ARG A 113 -9.76 -12.16 -5.48
C ARG A 113 -10.11 -13.60 -5.08
N CYS A 114 -9.37 -14.21 -4.15
CA CYS A 114 -9.66 -15.55 -3.65
C CYS A 114 -11.04 -15.63 -2.97
N ARG A 115 -11.40 -14.63 -2.15
CA ARG A 115 -12.74 -14.54 -1.54
C ARG A 115 -13.84 -14.47 -2.60
N HIS A 116 -13.64 -13.67 -3.65
CA HIS A 116 -14.57 -13.56 -4.78
C HIS A 116 -14.75 -14.86 -5.57
N TYR A 117 -13.66 -15.61 -5.82
CA TYR A 117 -13.80 -16.91 -6.48
C TYR A 117 -14.45 -17.95 -5.57
N ARG A 118 -14.17 -17.92 -4.26
CA ARG A 118 -14.81 -18.82 -3.28
C ARG A 118 -16.31 -18.56 -3.16
N SER A 119 -16.76 -17.31 -3.16
CA SER A 119 -18.19 -16.99 -3.10
C SER A 119 -18.95 -17.39 -4.37
N LYS A 120 -18.29 -17.39 -5.53
CA LYS A 120 -18.86 -17.83 -6.82
C LYS A 120 -18.93 -19.35 -6.98
N SER A 121 -18.23 -20.12 -6.15
CA SER A 121 -18.17 -21.58 -6.23
C SER A 121 -19.27 -22.27 -5.41
N CYS A 122 -20.15 -21.50 -4.76
CA CYS A 122 -21.33 -21.98 -4.03
C CYS A 122 -22.61 -21.75 -4.82
#